data_AF-A0A2Z5R0I0-F1
#
_entry.id   AF-A0A2Z5R0I0-F1
#
_cell.length_a   1.000
_cell.length_b   1.000
_cell.length_c   1.000
_cell.angle_alpha   90.00
_cell.angle_beta   90.00
_cell.angle_gamma   90.00
#
_symmetry.space_group_name_H-M   'P 1'
#
loop_
_entity.id
_entity.type
_entity.pdbx_description
1 polymer ?
#
loop_
_entity_poly.entity_id
_entity_poly.type
_entity_poly.pdbx_seq_one_letter_code
_entity_poly.pdbx_strand_id
1 'polypeptide(L)'
;MYLQGGPGFGSPKTGSIGGWIAELAKTHRVILLDQRGTGMSSPLSARNITAVGDAQLQAEYVELFRADSIIADAEAVREVLLADRTDKRWSTVGQSFGGFLTLSYLSFAPQSLRDSRITAGLAPIRTTVDNVYEHTFDRMAERNKEYYSWFPEDAALATRIAEHLRTHEEFLPTGERLTDHRFQMAGHYLGGRWRERGLHYFLETAFAEGDDHLSDQFLSSMSGEVSFLANPLYALMHETIYADGPADGNLPGIPGFTVSPSPAPTNWAAARVAAKRPEFAPDAETLFFTGEHIFPWYYEEDPALRPLAEVAQLLAEKKDWGRLYDHEQLHRNEVPVVAAAYTPDIYVDYENSMETARWVGNTHVWTSKTHHHDGFGSDPLTILGHLKNMLAEVHNQ
;
A
#
# COMPACT_ATOMS: atom_id res chain seq x y z
N MET A 1 -18.80 -0.64 -6.28
CA MET A 1 -18.10 -1.22 -5.11
C MET A 1 -16.85 -0.40 -4.83
N TYR A 2 -16.56 -0.15 -3.56
CA TYR A 2 -15.29 0.42 -3.15
C TYR A 2 -14.30 -0.70 -2.81
N LEU A 3 -13.10 -0.64 -3.38
CA LEU A 3 -12.00 -1.55 -3.15
C LEU A 3 -10.99 -0.83 -2.25
N GLN A 4 -10.75 -1.40 -1.07
CA GLN A 4 -10.02 -0.74 0.01
C GLN A 4 -8.51 -0.91 -0.18
N GLY A 5 -7.78 0.21 -0.03
CA GLY A 5 -6.32 0.25 0.00
C GLY A 5 -5.70 -0.45 1.22
N GLY A 6 -4.38 -0.47 1.25
CA GLY A 6 -3.63 -1.24 2.24
C GLY A 6 -2.36 -1.82 1.63
N PRO A 7 -2.20 -3.16 1.56
CA PRO A 7 -3.21 -4.23 1.74
C PRO A 7 -3.65 -4.48 3.19
N GLY A 8 -4.58 -5.41 3.44
CA GLY A 8 -4.85 -5.86 4.81
C GLY A 8 -5.70 -4.95 5.71
N PHE A 9 -6.30 -3.88 5.17
CA PHE A 9 -7.26 -3.04 5.90
C PHE A 9 -8.71 -3.34 5.52
N GLY A 10 -9.59 -3.23 6.52
CA GLY A 10 -11.04 -3.31 6.33
C GLY A 10 -11.60 -2.05 5.66
N SER A 11 -12.73 -2.19 4.96
CA SER A 11 -13.36 -1.04 4.31
C SER A 11 -13.83 -0.02 5.36
N PRO A 12 -13.74 1.30 5.10
CA PRO A 12 -14.06 2.32 6.08
C PRO A 12 -15.47 2.15 6.63
N LYS A 13 -15.60 2.25 7.95
CA LYS A 13 -16.89 2.29 8.63
C LYS A 13 -17.14 3.74 9.07
N THR A 14 -18.11 4.40 8.44
CA THR A 14 -18.35 5.81 8.70
C THR A 14 -19.48 6.01 9.71
N GLY A 15 -19.20 6.71 10.81
CA GLY A 15 -20.24 7.15 11.76
C GLY A 15 -21.17 8.23 11.20
N SER A 16 -20.77 8.93 10.14
CA SER A 16 -21.60 9.88 9.39
C SER A 16 -21.28 9.81 7.89
N ILE A 17 -22.27 10.05 7.03
CA ILE A 17 -22.09 10.03 5.57
C ILE A 17 -21.41 11.34 5.15
N GLY A 18 -20.12 11.27 4.79
CA GLY A 18 -19.31 12.41 4.37
C GLY A 18 -18.33 12.07 3.25
N GLY A 19 -17.52 13.04 2.84
CA GLY A 19 -16.41 12.87 1.89
C GLY A 19 -16.82 12.24 0.55
N TRP A 20 -15.96 11.36 0.03
CA TRP A 20 -16.18 10.66 -1.24
C TRP A 20 -17.43 9.77 -1.21
N ILE A 21 -17.81 9.20 -0.05
CA ILE A 21 -19.00 8.35 0.08
C ILE A 21 -20.25 9.19 -0.18
N ALA A 22 -20.36 10.37 0.45
CA ALA A 22 -21.48 11.27 0.24
C ALA A 22 -21.59 11.73 -1.21
N GLU A 23 -20.46 11.97 -1.88
CA GLU A 23 -20.45 12.36 -3.29
C GLU A 23 -20.93 11.23 -4.20
N LEU A 24 -20.38 10.02 -4.06
CA LEU A 24 -20.79 8.87 -4.88
C LEU A 24 -22.23 8.44 -4.61
N ALA A 25 -22.70 8.56 -3.37
CA ALA A 25 -24.07 8.21 -2.97
C ALA A 25 -25.15 9.03 -3.68
N LYS A 26 -24.82 10.20 -4.23
CA LYS A 26 -25.76 11.01 -5.04
C LYS A 26 -26.22 10.29 -6.31
N THR A 27 -25.43 9.34 -6.81
CA THR A 27 -25.68 8.67 -8.10
C THR A 27 -25.56 7.14 -8.03
N HIS A 28 -24.98 6.60 -6.96
CA HIS A 28 -24.70 5.18 -6.81
C HIS A 28 -25.19 4.66 -5.45
N ARG A 29 -25.48 3.35 -5.39
CA ARG A 29 -25.45 2.63 -4.12
C ARG A 29 -23.99 2.24 -3.84
N VAL A 30 -23.42 2.81 -2.79
CA VAL A 30 -22.03 2.52 -2.39
C VAL A 30 -21.99 1.20 -1.62
N ILE A 31 -21.15 0.27 -2.06
CA ILE A 31 -20.92 -1.03 -1.41
C ILE A 31 -19.50 -0.99 -0.83
N LEU A 32 -19.41 -1.19 0.48
CA LEU A 32 -18.19 -1.19 1.29
C LEU A 32 -17.93 -2.64 1.73
N LEU A 33 -17.03 -3.32 1.03
CA LEU A 33 -16.73 -4.73 1.25
C LEU A 33 -15.48 -4.87 2.12
N ASP A 34 -15.61 -5.56 3.25
CA ASP A 34 -14.42 -6.02 3.98
C ASP A 34 -13.81 -7.19 3.20
N GLN A 35 -12.60 -6.97 2.71
CA GLN A 35 -11.84 -7.94 1.93
C GLN A 35 -11.48 -9.12 2.84
N ARG A 36 -11.33 -10.34 2.30
CA ARG A 36 -10.93 -11.51 3.10
C ARG A 36 -9.71 -11.17 3.97
N GLY A 37 -9.75 -11.61 5.23
CA GLY A 37 -8.69 -11.36 6.21
C GLY A 37 -8.77 -10.01 6.90
N THR A 38 -9.74 -9.16 6.56
CA THR A 38 -9.84 -7.78 7.06
C THR A 38 -11.22 -7.49 7.64
N GLY A 39 -11.32 -6.48 8.51
CA GLY A 39 -12.59 -6.07 9.11
C GLY A 39 -13.28 -7.25 9.80
N MET A 40 -14.52 -7.54 9.40
CA MET A 40 -15.27 -8.71 9.92
C MET A 40 -15.20 -9.95 9.02
N SER A 41 -14.47 -9.89 7.90
CA SER A 41 -14.33 -11.00 6.94
C SER A 41 -13.17 -11.91 7.35
N SER A 42 -13.38 -12.73 8.37
CA SER A 42 -12.38 -13.66 8.94
C SER A 42 -11.04 -12.96 9.25
N PRO A 43 -11.02 -11.96 10.17
CA PRO A 43 -9.85 -11.13 10.38
C PRO A 43 -8.61 -11.95 10.76
N LEU A 44 -7.52 -11.71 10.03
CA LEU A 44 -6.24 -12.34 10.30
C LEU A 44 -5.48 -11.59 11.38
N SER A 45 -5.27 -12.29 12.49
CA SER A 45 -4.32 -11.90 13.53
C SER A 45 -3.17 -12.90 13.55
N ALA A 46 -2.04 -12.54 14.15
CA ALA A 46 -0.93 -13.48 14.35
C ALA A 46 -1.37 -14.75 15.09
N ARG A 47 -2.31 -14.61 16.05
CA ARG A 47 -2.91 -15.75 16.76
C ARG A 47 -3.72 -16.66 15.84
N ASN A 48 -4.51 -16.09 14.92
CA ASN A 48 -5.34 -16.90 14.01
C ASN A 48 -4.49 -17.59 12.95
N ILE A 49 -3.45 -16.91 12.45
CA ILE A 49 -2.51 -17.50 11.48
C ILE A 49 -1.74 -18.64 12.13
N THR A 50 -1.12 -18.42 13.29
CA THR A 50 -0.32 -19.47 13.95
C THR A 50 -1.14 -20.69 14.41
N ALA A 51 -2.46 -20.54 14.55
CA ALA A 51 -3.37 -21.65 14.88
C ALA A 51 -3.65 -22.59 13.68
N VAL A 52 -3.30 -22.21 12.44
CA VAL A 52 -3.61 -23.00 11.25
C VAL A 52 -2.79 -24.29 11.17
N GLY A 53 -1.52 -24.25 11.57
CA GLY A 53 -0.62 -25.41 11.47
C GLY A 53 0.84 -25.02 11.61
N ASP A 54 1.74 -25.74 10.94
CA ASP A 54 3.14 -25.34 10.81
C ASP A 54 3.32 -24.13 9.87
N ALA A 55 4.52 -23.55 9.82
CA ALA A 55 4.78 -22.34 9.04
C ALA A 55 4.50 -22.50 7.54
N GLN A 56 4.68 -23.71 6.99
CA GLN A 56 4.39 -24.01 5.59
C GLN A 56 2.89 -23.92 5.32
N LEU A 57 2.07 -24.58 6.13
CA LEU A 57 0.61 -24.49 5.99
C LEU A 57 0.10 -23.08 6.27
N GLN A 58 0.73 -22.35 7.20
CA GLN A 58 0.43 -20.94 7.45
C GLN A 58 0.71 -20.06 6.22
N ALA A 59 1.85 -20.25 5.55
CA ALA A 59 2.20 -19.51 4.34
C ALA A 59 1.23 -19.81 3.19
N GLU A 60 0.90 -21.09 2.98
CA GLU A 60 -0.11 -21.52 2.00
C GLU A 60 -1.49 -20.92 2.31
N TYR A 61 -1.86 -20.83 3.57
CA TYR A 61 -3.11 -20.20 3.98
C TYR A 61 -3.10 -18.69 3.73
N VAL A 62 -2.02 -17.99 4.08
CA VAL A 62 -1.89 -16.53 3.87
C VAL A 62 -1.85 -16.18 2.38
N GLU A 63 -1.32 -17.04 1.52
CA GLU A 63 -1.38 -16.88 0.06
C GLU A 63 -2.82 -16.74 -0.47
N LEU A 64 -3.82 -17.33 0.21
CA LEU A 64 -5.23 -17.21 -0.16
C LEU A 64 -5.81 -15.80 0.07
N PHE A 65 -5.05 -14.85 0.62
CA PHE A 65 -5.50 -13.48 0.94
C PHE A 65 -5.05 -12.43 -0.07
N ARG A 66 -4.68 -12.87 -1.28
CA ARG A 66 -4.18 -12.05 -2.39
C ARG A 66 -5.29 -11.48 -3.29
N ALA A 67 -4.91 -10.60 -4.21
CA ALA A 67 -5.82 -9.84 -5.06
C ALA A 67 -6.76 -10.72 -5.90
N ASP A 68 -6.25 -11.77 -6.54
CA ASP A 68 -7.00 -12.75 -7.31
C ASP A 68 -8.14 -13.35 -6.48
N SER A 69 -7.82 -13.74 -5.25
CA SER A 69 -8.73 -14.32 -4.27
C SER A 69 -9.76 -13.31 -3.76
N ILE A 70 -9.34 -12.05 -3.51
CA ILE A 70 -10.25 -10.96 -3.12
C ILE A 70 -11.26 -10.66 -4.24
N ILE A 71 -10.83 -10.70 -5.51
CA ILE A 71 -11.73 -10.49 -6.65
C ILE A 71 -12.71 -11.64 -6.83
N ALA A 72 -12.29 -12.88 -6.60
CA ALA A 72 -13.20 -14.02 -6.61
C ALA A 72 -14.33 -13.87 -5.57
N ASP A 73 -14.01 -13.39 -4.36
CA ASP A 73 -15.03 -13.09 -3.34
C ASP A 73 -15.96 -11.96 -3.78
N ALA A 74 -15.39 -10.90 -4.37
CA ALA A 74 -16.18 -9.78 -4.85
C ALA A 74 -17.18 -10.20 -5.94
N GLU A 75 -16.79 -11.11 -6.84
CA GLU A 75 -17.70 -11.68 -7.83
C GLU A 75 -18.81 -12.52 -7.17
N ALA A 76 -18.49 -13.36 -6.18
CA ALA A 76 -19.50 -14.12 -5.45
C ALA A 76 -20.51 -13.19 -4.74
N VAL A 77 -20.03 -12.10 -4.14
CA VAL A 77 -20.89 -11.08 -3.54
C VAL A 77 -21.73 -10.36 -4.59
N ARG A 78 -21.13 -9.99 -5.73
CA ARG A 78 -21.82 -9.31 -6.83
C ARG A 78 -22.98 -10.14 -7.36
N GLU A 79 -22.78 -11.44 -7.58
CA GLU A 79 -23.80 -12.36 -8.09
C GLU A 79 -25.04 -12.38 -7.18
N VAL A 80 -24.83 -12.39 -5.86
CA VAL A 80 -25.92 -12.36 -4.87
C VAL A 80 -26.59 -10.99 -4.83
N LEU A 81 -25.82 -9.91 -4.70
CA LEU A 81 -26.37 -8.56 -4.54
C LEU A 81 -27.09 -8.04 -5.79
N LEU A 82 -26.69 -8.51 -6.97
CA LEU A 82 -27.23 -8.08 -8.26
C LEU A 82 -28.10 -9.16 -8.94
N ALA A 83 -28.47 -10.23 -8.24
CA ALA A 83 -29.25 -11.35 -8.79
C ALA A 83 -30.52 -10.87 -9.53
N ASP A 84 -31.26 -9.94 -8.93
CA ASP A 84 -32.53 -9.40 -9.43
C ASP A 84 -32.35 -8.17 -10.36
N ARG A 85 -31.11 -7.79 -10.69
CA ARG A 85 -30.82 -6.62 -11.52
C ARG A 85 -30.67 -7.04 -12.98
N THR A 86 -31.23 -6.24 -13.88
CA THR A 86 -31.08 -6.44 -15.34
C THR A 86 -29.63 -6.24 -15.77
N ASP A 87 -29.01 -5.13 -15.35
CA ASP A 87 -27.57 -4.95 -15.49
C ASP A 87 -26.90 -5.49 -14.22
N LYS A 88 -26.16 -6.59 -14.39
CA LYS A 88 -25.43 -7.27 -13.30
C LYS A 88 -24.01 -6.74 -13.13
N ARG A 89 -23.62 -5.71 -13.88
CA ARG A 89 -22.31 -5.06 -13.73
C ARG A 89 -22.36 -4.01 -12.63
N TRP A 90 -21.21 -3.74 -12.03
CA TRP A 90 -21.03 -2.61 -11.13
C TRP A 90 -19.81 -1.77 -11.52
N SER A 91 -19.78 -0.54 -11.02
CA SER A 91 -18.61 0.33 -11.16
C SER A 91 -17.70 0.18 -9.95
N THR A 92 -16.39 0.23 -10.13
CA THR A 92 -15.42 0.17 -9.02
C THR A 92 -14.80 1.53 -8.71
N VAL A 93 -14.44 1.74 -7.44
CA VAL A 93 -13.57 2.82 -7.00
C VAL A 93 -12.49 2.21 -6.11
N GLY A 94 -11.23 2.28 -6.52
CA GLY A 94 -10.08 1.77 -5.79
C GLY A 94 -9.13 2.88 -5.37
N GLN A 95 -8.65 2.82 -4.13
CA GLN A 95 -7.58 3.69 -3.63
C GLN A 95 -6.36 2.85 -3.26
N SER A 96 -5.15 3.28 -3.65
CA SER A 96 -3.92 2.54 -3.35
C SER A 96 -3.98 1.09 -3.83
N PHE A 97 -3.70 0.12 -2.97
CA PHE A 97 -3.91 -1.31 -3.24
C PHE A 97 -5.31 -1.64 -3.80
N GLY A 98 -6.35 -0.88 -3.45
CA GLY A 98 -7.67 -1.02 -4.06
C GLY A 98 -7.68 -0.79 -5.58
N GLY A 99 -6.76 0.03 -6.10
CA GLY A 99 -6.53 0.18 -7.54
C GLY A 99 -5.80 -1.03 -8.15
N PHE A 100 -4.91 -1.68 -7.39
CA PHE A 100 -4.28 -2.95 -7.80
C PHE A 100 -5.36 -4.03 -7.95
N LEU A 101 -6.29 -4.09 -6.98
CA LEU A 101 -7.46 -4.95 -7.07
C LEU A 101 -8.32 -4.65 -8.29
N THR A 102 -8.51 -3.38 -8.65
CA THR A 102 -9.21 -3.03 -9.90
C THR A 102 -8.53 -3.65 -11.13
N LEU A 103 -7.19 -3.66 -11.20
CA LEU A 103 -6.47 -4.30 -12.32
C LEU A 103 -6.64 -5.83 -12.31
N SER A 104 -6.62 -6.50 -11.15
CA SER A 104 -6.97 -7.92 -11.05
C SER A 104 -8.43 -8.18 -11.47
N TYR A 105 -9.35 -7.27 -11.17
CA TYR A 105 -10.75 -7.38 -11.58
C TYR A 105 -10.90 -7.32 -13.10
N LEU A 106 -10.24 -6.34 -13.72
CA LEU A 106 -10.20 -6.18 -15.19
C LEU A 106 -9.54 -7.39 -15.87
N SER A 107 -8.63 -8.05 -15.18
CA SER A 107 -7.96 -9.26 -15.66
C SER A 107 -8.91 -10.47 -15.67
N PHE A 108 -9.62 -10.72 -14.58
CA PHE A 108 -10.29 -12.00 -14.36
C PHE A 108 -11.82 -11.97 -14.51
N ALA A 109 -12.44 -10.78 -14.39
CA ALA A 109 -13.88 -10.61 -14.55
C ALA A 109 -14.26 -9.27 -15.21
N PRO A 110 -13.66 -8.88 -16.36
CA PRO A 110 -13.95 -7.60 -17.01
C PRO A 110 -15.43 -7.43 -17.38
N GLN A 111 -16.12 -8.51 -17.76
CA GLN A 111 -17.54 -8.51 -18.10
C GLN A 111 -18.47 -8.08 -16.96
N SER A 112 -17.97 -8.13 -15.73
CA SER A 112 -18.71 -7.76 -14.51
C SER A 112 -18.58 -6.28 -14.17
N LEU A 113 -17.77 -5.54 -14.91
CA LEU A 113 -17.49 -4.14 -14.68
C LEU A 113 -18.18 -3.25 -15.71
N ARG A 114 -18.78 -2.16 -15.19
CA ARG A 114 -19.32 -1.10 -16.04
C ARG A 114 -18.25 -0.05 -16.36
N ASP A 115 -17.56 0.41 -15.32
CA ASP A 115 -16.50 1.41 -15.36
C ASP A 115 -15.70 1.35 -14.05
N SER A 116 -14.48 1.86 -14.06
CA SER A 116 -13.57 1.82 -12.91
C SER A 116 -12.90 3.16 -12.66
N ARG A 117 -12.80 3.54 -11.39
CA ARG A 117 -12.04 4.71 -10.91
C ARG A 117 -10.87 4.24 -10.06
N ILE A 118 -9.67 4.66 -10.37
CA ILE A 118 -8.46 4.36 -9.59
C ILE A 118 -7.90 5.67 -9.02
N THR A 119 -7.48 5.66 -7.76
CA THR A 119 -6.86 6.82 -7.10
C THR A 119 -5.57 6.39 -6.40
N ALA A 120 -4.44 6.96 -6.79
CA ALA A 120 -3.11 6.61 -6.25
C ALA A 120 -2.83 5.10 -6.25
N GLY A 121 -3.26 4.36 -7.29
CA GLY A 121 -3.34 2.90 -7.23
C GLY A 121 -3.16 2.20 -8.57
N LEU A 122 -2.47 2.81 -9.53
CA LEU A 122 -2.10 2.14 -10.78
C LEU A 122 -0.87 1.27 -10.50
N ALA A 123 -1.09 -0.04 -10.35
CA ALA A 123 -0.02 -0.97 -9.98
C ALA A 123 1.12 -0.99 -11.01
N PRO A 124 2.38 -1.17 -10.59
CA PRO A 124 3.54 -1.20 -11.48
C PRO A 124 3.69 -2.56 -12.18
N ILE A 125 2.74 -2.93 -13.06
CA ILE A 125 2.65 -4.27 -13.66
C ILE A 125 3.68 -4.55 -14.77
N ARG A 126 4.58 -3.60 -15.04
CA ARG A 126 5.54 -3.62 -16.15
C ARG A 126 7.00 -3.62 -15.71
N THR A 127 7.25 -3.67 -14.41
CA THR A 127 8.58 -3.55 -13.84
C THR A 127 8.80 -4.58 -12.74
N THR A 128 10.06 -4.79 -12.35
CA THR A 128 10.40 -5.74 -11.29
C THR A 128 10.17 -5.15 -9.91
N VAL A 129 9.87 -5.98 -8.90
CA VAL A 129 9.77 -5.54 -7.50
C VAL A 129 11.02 -4.78 -7.01
N ASP A 130 12.23 -5.17 -7.44
CA ASP A 130 13.46 -4.44 -7.12
C ASP A 130 13.41 -3.01 -7.67
N ASN A 131 13.07 -2.84 -8.95
CA ASN A 131 12.91 -1.51 -9.56
C ASN A 131 11.77 -0.69 -8.92
N VAL A 132 10.68 -1.33 -8.47
CA VAL A 132 9.63 -0.64 -7.70
C VAL A 132 10.27 -0.01 -6.47
N TYR A 133 11.04 -0.78 -5.71
CA TYR A 133 11.70 -0.27 -4.52
C TYR A 133 12.81 0.74 -4.79
N GLU A 134 13.60 0.58 -5.87
CA GLU A 134 14.55 1.60 -6.28
C GLU A 134 13.85 2.96 -6.52
N HIS A 135 12.71 2.95 -7.23
CA HIS A 135 11.95 4.18 -7.47
C HIS A 135 11.32 4.74 -6.18
N THR A 136 10.72 3.90 -5.32
CA THR A 136 10.09 4.41 -4.09
C THR A 136 11.13 4.90 -3.08
N PHE A 137 12.34 4.33 -3.02
CA PHE A 137 13.43 4.90 -2.23
C PHE A 137 13.95 6.21 -2.82
N ASP A 138 14.05 6.37 -4.15
CA ASP A 138 14.40 7.64 -4.77
C ASP A 138 13.38 8.74 -4.40
N ARG A 139 12.09 8.44 -4.54
CA ARG A 139 10.99 9.34 -4.15
C ARG A 139 11.01 9.65 -2.65
N MET A 140 11.30 8.66 -1.81
CA MET A 140 11.40 8.85 -0.37
C MET A 140 12.61 9.73 -0.01
N ALA A 141 13.74 9.58 -0.70
CA ALA A 141 14.92 10.43 -0.47
C ALA A 141 14.65 11.88 -0.90
N GLU A 142 13.98 12.09 -2.03
CA GLU A 142 13.51 13.41 -2.47
C GLU A 142 12.55 14.02 -1.45
N ARG A 143 11.59 13.24 -0.95
CA ARG A 143 10.59 13.71 0.01
C ARG A 143 11.16 14.04 1.39
N ASN A 144 12.13 13.26 1.88
CA ASN A 144 12.88 13.61 3.10
C ASN A 144 13.60 14.96 2.93
N LYS A 145 14.32 15.14 1.82
CA LYS A 145 15.02 16.41 1.52
C LYS A 145 14.07 17.59 1.40
N GLU A 146 12.92 17.40 0.76
CA GLU A 146 11.89 18.42 0.65
C GLU A 146 11.33 18.79 2.03
N TYR A 147 10.98 17.79 2.85
CA TYR A 147 10.50 18.01 4.23
C TYR A 147 11.51 18.79 5.07
N TYR A 148 12.78 18.37 5.08
CA TYR A 148 13.84 19.06 5.81
C TYR A 148 14.20 20.43 5.22
N SER A 149 13.86 20.72 3.96
CA SER A 149 13.98 22.08 3.43
C SER A 149 12.94 23.04 4.02
N TRP A 150 11.81 22.51 4.49
CA TRP A 150 10.76 23.28 5.18
C TRP A 150 11.00 23.36 6.70
N PHE A 151 11.52 22.29 7.29
CA PHE A 151 11.84 22.17 8.71
C PHE A 151 13.28 21.69 8.93
N PRO A 152 14.30 22.55 8.74
CA PRO A 152 15.71 22.16 8.92
C PRO A 152 16.04 21.66 10.34
N GLU A 153 15.34 22.16 11.35
CA GLU A 153 15.44 21.74 12.74
C GLU A 153 15.00 20.29 12.95
N ASP A 154 14.04 19.80 12.16
CA ASP A 154 13.54 18.43 12.25
C ASP A 154 14.60 17.43 11.77
N ALA A 155 15.48 17.81 10.83
CA ALA A 155 16.60 16.97 10.43
C ALA A 155 17.57 16.72 11.59
N ALA A 156 17.90 17.78 12.33
CA ALA A 156 18.75 17.69 13.51
C ALA A 156 18.06 16.92 14.65
N LEU A 157 16.76 17.17 14.87
CA LEU A 157 15.97 16.53 15.91
C LEU A 157 15.76 15.03 15.64
N ALA A 158 15.39 14.64 14.42
CA ALA A 158 15.24 13.25 14.02
C ALA A 158 16.57 12.49 14.16
N THR A 159 17.68 13.09 13.74
CA THR A 159 19.02 12.50 13.90
C THR A 159 19.37 12.33 15.38
N ARG A 160 19.09 13.34 16.21
CA ARG A 160 19.28 13.27 17.67
C ARG A 160 18.44 12.16 18.31
N ILE A 161 17.18 11.99 17.90
CA ILE A 161 16.32 10.91 18.40
C ILE A 161 16.90 9.55 18.03
N ALA A 162 17.35 9.36 16.80
CA ALA A 162 17.97 8.10 16.37
C ALA A 162 19.27 7.81 17.14
N GLU A 163 20.13 8.81 17.35
CA GLU A 163 21.34 8.70 18.19
C GLU A 163 21.00 8.32 19.63
N HIS A 164 19.95 8.92 20.19
CA HIS A 164 19.45 8.61 21.52
C HIS A 164 19.02 7.14 21.61
N LEU A 165 18.22 6.65 20.67
CA LEU A 165 17.73 5.26 20.60
C LEU A 165 18.85 4.22 20.40
N ARG A 166 20.00 4.62 19.83
CA ARG A 166 21.19 3.75 19.74
C ARG A 166 21.94 3.62 21.06
N THR A 167 21.94 4.69 21.85
CA THR A 167 22.79 4.82 23.06
C THR A 167 22.03 4.59 24.36
N HIS A 168 20.71 4.69 24.33
CA HIS A 168 19.80 4.50 25.46
C HIS A 168 18.73 3.46 25.12
N GLU A 169 18.22 2.79 26.15
CA GLU A 169 17.08 1.89 26.01
C GLU A 169 15.80 2.65 26.32
N GLU A 170 14.98 2.85 25.29
CA GLU A 170 13.65 3.45 25.39
C GLU A 170 12.59 2.39 25.10
N PHE A 171 11.48 2.44 25.84
CA PHE A 171 10.43 1.44 25.78
C PHE A 171 9.07 2.08 25.49
N LEU A 172 8.33 1.45 24.58
CA LEU A 172 6.95 1.84 24.30
C LEU A 172 6.05 1.46 25.49
N PRO A 173 4.84 2.06 25.64
CA PRO A 173 3.93 1.73 26.74
C PRO A 173 3.52 0.25 26.83
N THR A 174 3.64 -0.48 25.73
CA THR A 174 3.43 -1.92 25.57
C THR A 174 4.61 -2.77 26.08
N GLY A 175 5.74 -2.14 26.42
CA GLY A 175 6.91 -2.74 27.05
C GLY A 175 8.01 -3.19 26.09
N GLU A 176 7.78 -3.14 24.78
CA GLU A 176 8.82 -3.43 23.79
C GLU A 176 9.74 -2.24 23.53
N ARG A 177 10.97 -2.55 23.13
CA ARG A 177 12.01 -1.58 22.81
C ARG A 177 11.64 -0.78 21.55
N LEU A 178 11.80 0.54 21.64
CA LEU A 178 11.84 1.41 20.47
C LEU A 178 13.29 1.46 19.96
N THR A 179 13.50 1.10 18.70
CA THR A 179 14.80 1.15 18.03
C THR A 179 14.81 2.33 17.05
N ASP A 180 15.99 2.75 16.62
CA ASP A 180 16.15 3.74 15.56
C ASP A 180 15.55 3.26 14.22
N HIS A 181 15.66 1.96 13.92
CA HIS A 181 14.97 1.33 12.78
C HIS A 181 13.45 1.53 12.84
N ARG A 182 12.83 1.23 13.99
CA ARG A 182 11.38 1.43 14.20
C ARG A 182 11.01 2.91 14.17
N PHE A 183 11.88 3.79 14.65
CA PHE A 183 11.64 5.22 14.55
C PHE A 183 11.59 5.71 13.10
N GLN A 184 12.39 5.16 12.18
CA GLN A 184 12.33 5.51 10.75
C GLN A 184 10.96 5.26 10.11
N MET A 185 10.10 4.41 10.71
CA MET A 185 8.72 4.19 10.27
C MET A 185 7.85 5.44 10.34
N ALA A 186 8.18 6.41 11.20
CA ALA A 186 7.48 7.70 11.26
C ALA A 186 7.46 8.42 9.89
N GLY A 187 8.30 7.99 8.93
CA GLY A 187 8.21 8.39 7.53
C GLY A 187 6.86 8.15 6.86
N HIS A 188 6.00 7.27 7.38
CA HIS A 188 4.67 7.07 6.80
C HIS A 188 3.84 8.37 6.76
N TYR A 189 4.14 9.36 7.62
CA TYR A 189 3.57 10.71 7.56
C TYR A 189 3.90 11.45 6.26
N LEU A 190 5.06 11.18 5.64
CA LEU A 190 5.53 11.91 4.47
C LEU A 190 4.75 11.58 3.19
N GLY A 191 3.93 10.53 3.19
CA GLY A 191 3.10 10.12 2.05
C GLY A 191 1.83 10.92 1.84
N GLY A 192 1.50 11.86 2.73
CA GLY A 192 0.34 12.74 2.58
C GLY A 192 0.71 14.19 2.30
N ARG A 193 -0.28 14.97 1.84
CA ARG A 193 -0.10 16.40 1.51
C ARG A 193 0.03 17.32 2.73
N TRP A 194 -0.58 16.94 3.85
CA TRP A 194 -0.59 17.73 5.09
C TRP A 194 -0.05 16.96 6.29
N ARG A 195 0.30 15.69 6.06
CA ARG A 195 0.75 14.76 7.10
C ARG A 195 2.20 15.05 7.50
N GLU A 196 3.00 15.68 6.64
CA GLU A 196 4.35 16.13 6.97
C GLU A 196 4.38 17.15 8.11
N ARG A 197 3.35 17.99 8.25
CA ARG A 197 3.21 18.87 9.43
C ARG A 197 2.88 18.08 10.69
N GLY A 198 2.16 16.97 10.54
CA GLY A 198 1.92 16.02 11.62
C GLY A 198 3.24 15.42 12.12
N LEU A 199 4.16 15.08 11.21
CA LEU A 199 5.50 14.62 11.58
C LEU A 199 6.26 15.70 12.36
N HIS A 200 6.27 16.95 11.88
CA HIS A 200 6.91 18.06 12.58
C HIS A 200 6.41 18.19 14.03
N TYR A 201 5.09 18.28 14.23
CA TYR A 201 4.51 18.38 15.57
C TYR A 201 4.73 17.12 16.41
N PHE A 202 4.82 15.94 15.80
CA PHE A 202 5.17 14.70 16.50
C PHE A 202 6.61 14.75 17.01
N LEU A 203 7.57 15.15 16.17
CA LEU A 203 8.98 15.25 16.55
C LEU A 203 9.23 16.27 17.67
N GLU A 204 8.53 17.42 17.66
CA GLU A 204 8.61 18.44 18.72
C GLU A 204 8.37 17.87 20.14
N THR A 205 7.59 16.79 20.25
CA THR A 205 7.28 16.19 21.56
C THR A 205 8.41 15.34 22.13
N ALA A 206 9.41 14.95 21.33
CA ALA A 206 10.40 13.93 21.69
C ALA A 206 11.10 14.19 23.03
N PHE A 207 11.55 15.42 23.28
CA PHE A 207 12.29 15.80 24.50
C PHE A 207 11.54 16.83 25.35
N ALA A 208 10.20 16.83 25.28
CA ALA A 208 9.37 17.81 25.98
C ALA A 208 9.47 17.73 27.52
N GLU A 209 9.96 16.62 28.06
CA GLU A 209 10.11 16.37 29.50
C GLU A 209 11.57 16.51 30.00
N GLY A 210 12.49 16.88 29.12
CA GLY A 210 13.92 16.94 29.40
C GLY A 210 14.75 16.27 28.30
N ASP A 211 16.06 16.41 28.38
CA ASP A 211 17.00 15.91 27.37
C ASP A 211 17.50 14.47 27.65
N ASP A 212 17.20 13.92 28.82
CA ASP A 212 17.74 12.62 29.30
C ASP A 212 16.93 11.40 28.81
N HIS A 213 15.67 11.58 28.42
CA HIS A 213 14.77 10.52 27.97
C HIS A 213 13.73 11.05 26.98
N LEU A 214 13.12 10.14 26.20
CA LEU A 214 12.00 10.49 25.33
C LEU A 214 10.70 10.66 26.13
N SER A 215 9.91 11.69 25.83
CA SER A 215 8.70 12.00 26.59
C SER A 215 7.64 10.89 26.50
N ASP A 216 6.81 10.77 27.53
CA ASP A 216 5.69 9.81 27.56
C ASP A 216 4.72 10.06 26.39
N GLN A 217 4.52 11.33 26.00
CA GLN A 217 3.69 11.71 24.86
C GLN A 217 4.26 11.17 23.54
N PHE A 218 5.58 11.30 23.34
CA PHE A 218 6.25 10.81 22.15
C PHE A 218 6.18 9.28 22.07
N LEU A 219 6.54 8.58 23.15
CA LEU A 219 6.53 7.12 23.21
C LEU A 219 5.13 6.53 23.02
N SER A 220 4.11 7.16 23.63
CA SER A 220 2.71 6.77 23.45
C SER A 220 2.23 6.93 22.02
N SER A 221 2.56 8.06 21.39
CA SER A 221 2.19 8.31 19.99
C SER A 221 2.94 7.36 19.05
N MET A 222 4.25 7.17 19.25
CA MET A 222 5.08 6.27 18.45
C MET A 222 4.58 4.83 18.50
N SER A 223 4.10 4.35 19.66
CA SER A 223 3.56 3.00 19.83
C SER A 223 2.44 2.68 18.84
N GLY A 224 1.58 3.66 18.53
CA GLY A 224 0.53 3.52 17.52
C GLY A 224 1.07 3.44 16.09
N GLU A 225 2.17 4.12 15.79
CA GLU A 225 2.75 4.20 14.44
C GLU A 225 3.59 2.98 14.07
N VAL A 226 4.21 2.32 15.07
CA VAL A 226 5.15 1.20 14.84
C VAL A 226 4.57 -0.18 15.12
N SER A 227 3.28 -0.27 15.41
CA SER A 227 2.63 -1.53 15.77
C SER A 227 1.80 -2.10 14.64
N PHE A 228 2.11 -3.34 14.24
CA PHE A 228 1.28 -4.12 13.33
C PHE A 228 0.28 -5.04 14.05
N LEU A 229 0.09 -4.88 15.37
CA LEU A 229 -0.81 -5.73 16.16
C LEU A 229 -2.23 -5.80 15.61
N ALA A 230 -2.76 -4.65 15.18
CA ALA A 230 -4.11 -4.57 14.64
C ALA A 230 -4.20 -5.07 13.19
N ASN A 231 -3.11 -5.02 12.41
CA ASN A 231 -3.12 -5.26 10.97
C ASN A 231 -1.87 -6.05 10.50
N PRO A 232 -1.61 -7.27 11.02
CA PRO A 232 -0.41 -8.02 10.67
C PRO A 232 -0.39 -8.44 9.20
N LEU A 233 -1.56 -8.50 8.56
CA LEU A 233 -1.70 -8.81 7.15
C LEU A 233 -1.09 -7.72 6.25
N TYR A 234 -1.08 -6.45 6.68
CA TYR A 234 -0.40 -5.39 5.92
C TYR A 234 1.09 -5.71 5.80
N ALA A 235 1.77 -5.99 6.91
CA ALA A 235 3.20 -6.34 6.90
C ALA A 235 3.48 -7.61 6.08
N LEU A 236 2.70 -8.70 6.30
CA LEU A 236 2.90 -9.97 5.59
C LEU A 236 2.68 -9.86 4.07
N MET A 237 1.70 -9.06 3.65
CA MET A 237 1.30 -9.00 2.24
C MET A 237 1.87 -7.81 1.50
N HIS A 238 2.57 -6.90 2.18
CA HIS A 238 3.01 -5.62 1.61
C HIS A 238 3.83 -5.82 0.33
N GLU A 239 4.80 -6.72 0.36
CA GLU A 239 5.68 -6.98 -0.79
C GLU A 239 5.05 -7.97 -1.79
N THR A 240 4.17 -8.86 -1.30
CA THR A 240 3.55 -9.90 -2.14
C THR A 240 2.54 -9.33 -3.14
N ILE A 241 2.09 -8.08 -2.98
CA ILE A 241 1.26 -7.36 -3.97
C ILE A 241 1.96 -7.18 -5.32
N TYR A 242 3.29 -7.32 -5.37
CA TYR A 242 4.10 -7.24 -6.59
C TYR A 242 4.43 -8.61 -7.19
N ALA A 243 4.16 -9.70 -6.47
CA ALA A 243 4.51 -11.05 -6.89
C ALA A 243 3.49 -11.60 -7.90
N ASP A 244 3.53 -11.12 -9.14
CA ASP A 244 2.59 -11.50 -10.21
C ASP A 244 3.11 -12.67 -11.07
N GLY A 245 2.82 -13.89 -10.63
CA GLY A 245 3.19 -15.12 -11.33
C GLY A 245 4.54 -15.71 -10.90
N PRO A 246 4.91 -16.89 -11.47
CA PRO A 246 6.13 -17.59 -11.08
C PRO A 246 7.40 -16.81 -11.39
N ALA A 247 8.44 -17.09 -10.61
CA ALA A 247 9.74 -16.45 -10.71
C ALA A 247 10.59 -16.88 -11.93
N ASP A 248 10.03 -17.70 -12.83
CA ASP A 248 10.74 -18.28 -13.98
C ASP A 248 10.62 -17.47 -15.28
N GLY A 249 10.06 -16.26 -15.20
CA GLY A 249 10.36 -15.20 -16.15
C GLY A 249 9.57 -15.22 -17.48
N ASN A 250 8.74 -16.23 -17.75
CA ASN A 250 8.05 -16.34 -19.03
C ASN A 250 6.56 -15.95 -18.93
N LEU A 251 6.19 -14.83 -19.53
CA LEU A 251 4.80 -14.50 -19.86
C LEU A 251 4.56 -14.93 -21.31
N PRO A 252 4.00 -16.13 -21.58
CA PRO A 252 3.79 -16.58 -22.96
C PRO A 252 2.78 -15.67 -23.68
N GLY A 253 3.15 -15.17 -24.87
CA GLY A 253 2.17 -14.64 -25.84
C GLY A 253 2.25 -13.15 -26.23
N ILE A 254 3.07 -12.32 -25.58
CA ILE A 254 3.09 -10.86 -25.85
C ILE A 254 4.40 -10.41 -26.52
N PRO A 255 4.36 -9.97 -27.79
CA PRO A 255 5.50 -9.30 -28.43
C PRO A 255 5.93 -8.05 -27.64
N GLY A 256 7.19 -8.03 -27.16
CA GLY A 256 7.74 -6.93 -26.36
C GLY A 256 7.87 -7.18 -24.84
N PHE A 257 7.50 -8.38 -24.36
CA PHE A 257 7.80 -8.83 -22.99
C PHE A 257 8.95 -9.85 -23.01
N THR A 258 10.05 -9.56 -22.31
CA THR A 258 11.20 -10.47 -22.18
C THR A 258 11.42 -10.99 -20.76
N VAL A 259 10.67 -10.50 -19.75
CA VAL A 259 10.81 -10.92 -18.34
C VAL A 259 9.48 -10.78 -17.60
N SER A 260 9.15 -11.77 -16.75
CA SER A 260 8.17 -11.62 -15.66
C SER A 260 8.47 -10.37 -14.81
N PRO A 261 7.46 -9.64 -14.30
CA PRO A 261 7.68 -8.59 -13.29
C PRO A 261 8.25 -9.14 -11.96
N SER A 262 8.44 -10.45 -11.81
CA SER A 262 9.21 -11.02 -10.70
C SER A 262 10.18 -12.08 -11.23
N PRO A 263 11.37 -11.75 -11.73
CA PRO A 263 12.36 -12.74 -12.23
C PRO A 263 13.04 -13.56 -11.12
N ALA A 264 12.70 -13.26 -9.88
CA ALA A 264 13.13 -13.92 -8.66
C ALA A 264 11.98 -13.81 -7.64
N PRO A 265 12.00 -14.60 -6.55
CA PRO A 265 11.19 -14.30 -5.37
C PRO A 265 11.39 -12.85 -4.94
N THR A 266 10.39 -12.27 -4.28
CA THR A 266 10.51 -10.89 -3.80
C THR A 266 11.68 -10.77 -2.82
N ASN A 267 11.88 -11.79 -1.98
CA ASN A 267 13.07 -12.06 -1.15
C ASN A 267 13.52 -10.86 -0.30
N TRP A 268 12.57 -10.05 0.18
CA TRP A 268 12.85 -8.80 0.88
C TRP A 268 13.52 -7.75 -0.02
N ALA A 269 12.91 -7.48 -1.16
CA ALA A 269 13.42 -6.53 -2.14
C ALA A 269 13.62 -5.13 -1.54
N ALA A 270 12.69 -4.66 -0.70
CA ALA A 270 12.87 -3.41 0.02
C ALA A 270 14.17 -3.37 0.83
N ALA A 271 14.46 -4.44 1.59
CA ALA A 271 15.68 -4.55 2.39
C ALA A 271 16.94 -4.66 1.52
N ARG A 272 16.89 -5.43 0.43
CA ARG A 272 18.02 -5.55 -0.51
C ARG A 272 18.36 -4.22 -1.20
N VAL A 273 17.36 -3.43 -1.55
CA VAL A 273 17.56 -2.11 -2.14
C VAL A 273 18.07 -1.12 -1.10
N ALA A 274 17.47 -1.09 0.10
CA ALA A 274 17.93 -0.23 1.19
C ALA A 274 19.40 -0.49 1.57
N ALA A 275 19.85 -1.76 1.57
CA ALA A 275 21.24 -2.11 1.85
C ALA A 275 22.27 -1.49 0.87
N LYS A 276 21.83 -1.01 -0.30
CA LYS A 276 22.66 -0.31 -1.29
C LYS A 276 22.60 1.22 -1.15
N ARG A 277 21.81 1.74 -0.21
CA ARG A 277 21.48 3.15 -0.03
C ARG A 277 21.88 3.60 1.38
N PRO A 278 23.18 3.90 1.61
CA PRO A 278 23.68 4.25 2.93
C PRO A 278 23.01 5.49 3.54
N GLU A 279 22.39 6.36 2.73
CA GLU A 279 21.59 7.49 3.22
C GLU A 279 20.33 7.08 4.01
N PHE A 280 19.85 5.84 3.86
CA PHE A 280 18.76 5.28 4.67
C PHE A 280 19.26 4.44 5.85
N ALA A 281 20.57 4.34 6.04
CA ALA A 281 21.10 3.73 7.25
C ALA A 281 20.65 4.57 8.46
N PRO A 282 20.20 3.94 9.55
CA PRO A 282 19.67 4.67 10.70
C PRO A 282 20.76 5.51 11.40
N ASP A 283 22.03 5.11 11.25
CA ASP A 283 23.24 5.77 11.73
C ASP A 283 23.89 6.71 10.70
N ALA A 284 23.21 7.02 9.60
CA ALA A 284 23.64 8.07 8.67
C ALA A 284 23.74 9.44 9.36
N GLU A 285 24.56 10.33 8.79
CA GLU A 285 24.77 11.71 9.31
C GLU A 285 23.47 12.50 9.43
N THR A 286 22.50 12.24 8.56
CA THR A 286 21.14 12.78 8.67
C THR A 286 20.18 11.62 8.55
N LEU A 287 19.31 11.45 9.54
CA LEU A 287 18.32 10.39 9.50
C LEU A 287 17.33 10.62 8.35
N PHE A 288 17.24 9.66 7.43
CA PHE A 288 16.13 9.59 6.48
C PHE A 288 15.08 8.60 6.98
N PHE A 289 13.82 9.01 6.94
CA PHE A 289 12.71 8.12 7.20
C PHE A 289 12.43 7.21 6.01
N THR A 290 11.98 5.99 6.27
CA THR A 290 11.79 4.95 5.25
C THR A 290 10.38 4.89 4.69
N GLY A 291 9.40 5.64 5.21
CA GLY A 291 8.02 5.53 4.73
C GLY A 291 7.37 4.19 5.11
N GLU A 292 6.60 3.61 4.18
CA GLU A 292 5.83 2.37 4.39
C GLU A 292 6.59 1.08 4.01
N HIS A 293 7.90 1.15 3.76
CA HIS A 293 8.71 -0.02 3.40
C HIS A 293 8.75 -1.07 4.52
N ILE A 294 8.52 -2.34 4.16
CA ILE A 294 8.58 -3.50 5.06
C ILE A 294 9.94 -4.20 4.99
N PHE A 295 10.55 -4.44 6.15
CA PHE A 295 11.86 -5.06 6.33
C PHE A 295 11.79 -6.35 7.17
N PRO A 296 12.75 -7.28 7.02
CA PRO A 296 12.79 -8.52 7.82
C PRO A 296 12.80 -8.27 9.33
N TRP A 297 13.53 -7.24 9.78
CA TRP A 297 13.69 -6.93 11.21
C TRP A 297 12.36 -6.57 11.91
N TYR A 298 11.28 -6.23 11.18
CA TYR A 298 9.95 -6.10 11.81
C TYR A 298 9.51 -7.38 12.52
N TYR A 299 9.83 -8.53 11.94
CA TYR A 299 9.51 -9.84 12.50
C TYR A 299 10.45 -10.24 13.65
N GLU A 300 11.49 -9.44 13.92
CA GLU A 300 12.36 -9.60 15.08
C GLU A 300 12.01 -8.59 16.18
N GLU A 301 11.58 -7.39 15.82
CA GLU A 301 11.42 -6.28 16.76
C GLU A 301 9.97 -6.02 17.20
N ASP A 302 8.97 -6.22 16.34
CA ASP A 302 7.55 -6.09 16.71
C ASP A 302 7.04 -7.41 17.34
N PRO A 303 6.68 -7.42 18.64
CA PRO A 303 6.15 -8.62 19.29
C PRO A 303 4.92 -9.22 18.61
N ALA A 304 4.12 -8.40 17.92
CA ALA A 304 2.94 -8.87 17.21
C ALA A 304 3.29 -9.65 15.93
N LEU A 305 4.45 -9.39 15.34
CA LEU A 305 4.91 -10.05 14.12
C LEU A 305 5.89 -11.19 14.38
N ARG A 306 6.61 -11.21 15.50
CA ARG A 306 7.54 -12.30 15.86
C ARG A 306 6.99 -13.72 15.64
N PRO A 307 5.74 -14.05 16.03
CA PRO A 307 5.20 -15.39 15.80
C PRO A 307 5.06 -15.77 14.32
N LEU A 308 5.16 -14.81 13.41
CA LEU A 308 4.98 -14.95 11.97
C LEU A 308 6.29 -14.87 11.19
N ALA A 309 7.45 -14.80 11.87
CA ALA A 309 8.75 -14.62 11.21
C ALA A 309 9.05 -15.71 10.16
N GLU A 310 8.83 -16.97 10.51
CA GLU A 310 9.04 -18.10 9.59
C GLU A 310 8.08 -18.05 8.38
N VAL A 311 6.82 -17.67 8.62
CA VAL A 311 5.82 -17.48 7.55
C VAL A 311 6.27 -16.38 6.59
N ALA A 312 6.71 -15.24 7.13
CA ALA A 312 7.13 -14.11 6.33
C ALA A 312 8.35 -14.48 5.46
N GLN A 313 9.31 -15.24 6.01
CA GLN A 313 10.45 -15.75 5.26
C GLN A 313 10.02 -16.67 4.11
N LEU A 314 9.09 -17.61 4.37
CA LEU A 314 8.57 -18.52 3.34
C LEU A 314 7.88 -17.76 2.21
N LEU A 315 7.07 -16.73 2.53
CA LEU A 315 6.43 -15.88 1.53
C LEU A 315 7.46 -15.10 0.70
N ALA A 316 8.49 -14.55 1.34
CA ALA A 316 9.55 -13.81 0.65
C ALA A 316 10.38 -14.70 -0.30
N GLU A 317 10.65 -15.95 0.09
CA GLU A 317 11.45 -16.90 -0.72
C GLU A 317 10.65 -17.66 -1.79
N LYS A 318 9.32 -17.55 -1.77
CA LYS A 318 8.42 -18.29 -2.65
C LYS A 318 8.67 -17.96 -4.14
N LYS A 319 8.75 -19.02 -4.95
CA LYS A 319 9.10 -18.96 -6.40
C LYS A 319 7.92 -19.22 -7.34
N ASP A 320 6.84 -19.78 -6.84
CA ASP A 320 5.75 -20.37 -7.60
C ASP A 320 4.43 -19.63 -7.37
N TRP A 321 4.49 -18.31 -7.23
CA TRP A 321 3.30 -17.48 -7.06
C TRP A 321 2.33 -17.61 -8.23
N GLY A 322 1.02 -17.59 -7.93
CA GLY A 322 -0.02 -17.41 -8.93
C GLY A 322 -0.01 -16.02 -9.57
N ARG A 323 -0.66 -15.89 -10.73
CA ARG A 323 -0.83 -14.59 -11.40
C ARG A 323 -1.80 -13.70 -10.63
N LEU A 324 -1.41 -12.44 -10.41
CA LEU A 324 -2.28 -11.36 -9.96
C LEU A 324 -2.98 -10.67 -11.14
N TYR A 325 -2.37 -10.71 -12.33
CA TYR A 325 -2.88 -10.02 -13.51
C TYR A 325 -2.90 -10.88 -14.77
N ASP A 326 -3.93 -10.67 -15.57
CA ASP A 326 -3.99 -11.14 -16.95
C ASP A 326 -3.55 -10.03 -17.92
N HIS A 327 -2.25 -9.98 -18.21
CA HIS A 327 -1.62 -8.94 -19.05
C HIS A 327 -2.20 -8.82 -20.45
N GLU A 328 -2.57 -9.94 -21.09
CA GLU A 328 -3.19 -9.91 -22.41
C GLU A 328 -4.57 -9.29 -22.33
N GLN A 329 -5.39 -9.74 -21.36
CA GLN A 329 -6.73 -9.19 -21.13
C GLN A 329 -6.69 -7.71 -20.75
N LEU A 330 -5.73 -7.29 -19.92
CA LEU A 330 -5.52 -5.89 -19.57
C LEU A 330 -5.16 -5.04 -20.79
N HIS A 331 -4.31 -5.53 -21.68
CA HIS A 331 -3.93 -4.81 -22.89
C HIS A 331 -5.12 -4.54 -23.81
N ARG A 332 -6.01 -5.54 -23.98
CA ARG A 332 -7.24 -5.45 -24.77
C ARG A 332 -8.45 -4.96 -23.99
N ASN A 333 -8.26 -4.35 -22.82
CA ASN A 333 -9.37 -3.95 -21.97
C ASN A 333 -10.28 -2.93 -22.68
N GLU A 334 -11.58 -3.18 -22.64
CA GLU A 334 -12.61 -2.31 -23.20
C GLU A 334 -13.40 -1.57 -22.10
N VAL A 335 -13.31 -2.02 -20.83
CA VAL A 335 -14.01 -1.36 -19.72
C VAL A 335 -13.40 0.02 -19.50
N PRO A 336 -14.20 1.12 -19.47
CA PRO A 336 -13.69 2.45 -19.18
C PRO A 336 -12.98 2.52 -17.81
N VAL A 337 -11.71 2.93 -17.82
CA VAL A 337 -10.93 3.19 -16.61
C VAL A 337 -10.52 4.64 -16.60
N VAL A 338 -10.84 5.34 -15.50
CA VAL A 338 -10.33 6.68 -15.23
C VAL A 338 -9.49 6.64 -13.96
N ALA A 339 -8.29 7.20 -14.00
CA ALA A 339 -7.34 7.11 -12.91
C ALA A 339 -6.81 8.49 -12.49
N ALA A 340 -6.51 8.64 -11.21
CA ALA A 340 -5.77 9.77 -10.66
C ALA A 340 -4.37 9.29 -10.24
N ALA A 341 -3.34 9.87 -10.87
CA ALA A 341 -1.94 9.60 -10.57
C ALA A 341 -1.23 10.90 -10.15
N TYR A 342 -0.34 10.83 -9.18
CA TYR A 342 0.28 12.03 -8.63
C TYR A 342 1.79 11.99 -8.79
N THR A 343 2.34 13.10 -9.29
CA THR A 343 3.79 13.21 -9.50
C THR A 343 4.59 13.07 -8.20
N PRO A 344 4.15 13.61 -7.04
CA PRO A 344 4.91 13.49 -5.78
C PRO A 344 4.45 12.31 -4.91
N ASP A 345 3.76 11.31 -5.45
CA ASP A 345 3.42 10.10 -4.71
C ASP A 345 4.69 9.27 -4.44
N ILE A 346 4.94 8.97 -3.17
CA ILE A 346 6.13 8.25 -2.72
C ILE A 346 5.91 6.74 -2.58
N TYR A 347 4.66 6.27 -2.63
CA TYR A 347 4.31 4.86 -2.45
C TYR A 347 3.95 4.18 -3.77
N VAL A 348 3.32 4.92 -4.68
CA VAL A 348 3.01 4.43 -6.02
C VAL A 348 3.64 5.38 -7.03
N ASP A 349 4.82 4.98 -7.52
CA ASP A 349 5.64 5.81 -8.42
C ASP A 349 4.84 6.27 -9.66
N TYR A 350 5.01 7.54 -9.99
CA TYR A 350 4.29 8.20 -11.06
C TYR A 350 4.64 7.61 -12.44
N GLU A 351 5.91 7.38 -12.73
CA GLU A 351 6.32 6.90 -14.05
C GLU A 351 5.86 5.46 -14.28
N ASN A 352 5.99 4.60 -13.26
CA ASN A 352 5.42 3.25 -13.30
C ASN A 352 3.89 3.29 -13.48
N SER A 353 3.19 4.19 -12.79
CA SER A 353 1.74 4.38 -12.96
C SER A 353 1.37 4.76 -14.40
N MET A 354 2.13 5.69 -14.99
CA MET A 354 1.90 6.13 -16.37
C MET A 354 2.25 5.05 -17.40
N GLU A 355 3.25 4.22 -17.13
CA GLU A 355 3.55 3.04 -17.96
C GLU A 355 2.39 2.06 -17.96
N THR A 356 1.86 1.71 -16.78
CA THR A 356 0.67 0.85 -16.65
C THR A 356 -0.52 1.45 -17.38
N ALA A 357 -0.80 2.74 -17.22
CA ALA A 357 -1.93 3.39 -17.89
C ALA A 357 -1.82 3.39 -19.42
N ARG A 358 -0.61 3.50 -19.98
CA ARG A 358 -0.40 3.40 -21.42
C ARG A 358 -0.62 1.98 -21.94
N TRP A 359 -0.39 0.98 -21.08
CA TRP A 359 -0.51 -0.42 -21.45
C TRP A 359 -1.94 -0.96 -21.36
N VAL A 360 -2.66 -0.62 -20.29
CA VAL A 360 -4.01 -1.10 -20.03
C VAL A 360 -5.01 -0.38 -20.94
N GLY A 361 -5.73 -1.15 -21.77
CA GLY A 361 -6.71 -0.61 -22.70
C GLY A 361 -7.78 0.24 -22.03
N ASN A 362 -8.29 1.24 -22.75
CA ASN A 362 -9.33 2.17 -22.30
C ASN A 362 -9.06 2.85 -20.94
N THR A 363 -7.78 3.14 -20.64
CA THR A 363 -7.37 3.85 -19.42
C THR A 363 -7.04 5.30 -19.71
N HIS A 364 -7.63 6.21 -18.93
CA HIS A 364 -7.45 7.65 -19.04
C HIS A 364 -7.01 8.21 -17.70
N VAL A 365 -5.94 9.03 -17.69
CA VAL A 365 -5.33 9.49 -16.43
C VAL A 365 -5.44 10.99 -16.28
N TRP A 366 -5.97 11.42 -15.14
CA TRP A 366 -5.77 12.77 -14.62
C TRP A 366 -4.55 12.79 -13.71
N THR A 367 -3.69 13.79 -13.91
CA THR A 367 -2.43 13.89 -13.18
C THR A 367 -2.43 15.12 -12.28
N SER A 368 -1.85 15.01 -11.09
CA SER A 368 -1.65 16.16 -10.19
C SER A 368 -0.22 16.29 -9.71
N LYS A 369 0.26 17.54 -9.64
CA LYS A 369 1.56 17.89 -9.06
C LYS A 369 1.47 18.26 -7.56
N THR A 370 0.27 18.29 -6.99
CA THR A 370 0.03 18.82 -5.64
C THR A 370 -0.70 17.85 -4.72
N HIS A 371 -1.35 16.81 -5.27
CA HIS A 371 -1.91 15.74 -4.46
C HIS A 371 -0.81 14.72 -4.15
N HIS A 372 -0.90 14.09 -3.00
CA HIS A 372 -0.07 12.95 -2.60
C HIS A 372 -0.96 11.72 -2.43
N HIS A 373 -0.42 10.62 -1.91
CA HIS A 373 -1.09 9.33 -1.83
C HIS A 373 -2.44 9.38 -1.10
N ASP A 374 -2.57 10.26 -0.11
CA ASP A 374 -3.78 10.52 0.67
C ASP A 374 -4.84 11.35 -0.06
N GLY A 375 -4.61 11.75 -1.32
CA GLY A 375 -5.42 12.69 -2.07
C GLY A 375 -6.91 12.36 -2.06
N PHE A 376 -7.27 11.08 -2.21
CA PHE A 376 -8.67 10.66 -2.20
C PHE A 376 -9.37 10.86 -0.84
N GLY A 377 -8.61 10.78 0.25
CA GLY A 377 -9.10 11.12 1.59
C GLY A 377 -9.13 12.62 1.84
N SER A 378 -8.09 13.35 1.39
CA SER A 378 -7.90 14.77 1.72
C SER A 378 -8.69 15.73 0.82
N ASP A 379 -8.87 15.42 -0.46
CA ASP A 379 -9.60 16.23 -1.43
C ASP A 379 -10.47 15.37 -2.38
N PRO A 380 -11.43 14.61 -1.83
CA PRO A 380 -12.23 13.65 -2.60
C PRO A 380 -13.07 14.31 -3.70
N LEU A 381 -13.59 15.52 -3.47
CA LEU A 381 -14.54 16.16 -4.38
C LEU A 381 -13.85 16.62 -5.68
N THR A 382 -12.65 17.19 -5.57
CA THR A 382 -11.85 17.59 -6.72
C THR A 382 -11.50 16.38 -7.58
N ILE A 383 -10.99 15.31 -6.95
CA ILE A 383 -10.58 14.08 -7.64
C ILE A 383 -11.79 13.44 -8.32
N LEU A 384 -12.88 13.21 -7.58
CA LEU A 384 -14.09 12.60 -8.14
C LEU A 384 -14.70 13.46 -9.26
N GLY A 385 -14.62 14.79 -9.16
CA GLY A 385 -15.06 15.71 -10.20
C GLY A 385 -14.29 15.50 -11.51
N HIS A 386 -12.96 15.47 -11.46
CA HIS A 386 -12.12 15.19 -12.62
C HIS A 386 -12.41 13.81 -13.23
N LEU A 387 -12.42 12.77 -12.40
CA LEU A 387 -12.67 11.40 -12.87
C LEU A 387 -14.07 11.23 -13.47
N LYS A 388 -15.08 11.89 -12.89
CA LYS A 388 -16.44 11.90 -13.44
C LYS A 388 -16.49 12.54 -14.82
N ASN A 389 -15.83 13.69 -15.01
CA ASN A 389 -15.82 14.40 -16.30
C ASN A 389 -15.14 13.55 -17.37
N MET A 390 -13.98 12.96 -17.06
CA MET A 390 -13.28 12.07 -17.98
C MET A 390 -14.14 10.87 -18.37
N LEU A 391 -14.81 10.24 -17.41
CA LEU A 391 -15.67 9.10 -17.72
C LEU A 391 -16.86 9.48 -18.61
N ALA A 392 -17.41 10.68 -18.43
CA ALA A 392 -18.47 11.19 -19.30
C ALA A 392 -17.96 11.41 -20.74
N GLU A 393 -16.73 11.88 -20.91
CA GLU A 393 -16.10 12.03 -22.23
C GLU A 393 -15.89 10.68 -22.92
N VAL A 394 -15.41 9.67 -22.18
CA VAL A 394 -15.21 8.30 -22.71
C VAL A 394 -16.52 7.67 -23.17
N HIS A 395 -17.63 7.87 -22.46
CA HIS A 395 -18.93 7.34 -22.87
C HIS A 395 -19.56 8.06 -24.07
N ASN A 396 -19.06 9.25 -24.43
CA ASN A 396 -19.56 10.04 -25.55
C ASN A 396 -18.74 9.84 -26.85
N GLN A 397 -17.64 9.08 -26.78
CA GLN A 397 -16.82 8.63 -27.91
C GLN A 397 -17.29 7.26 -28.38
#